data_AF-A0A973SPW2-F1
#
_entry.id   AF-A0A973SPW2-F1
#
_cell.length_a   1.000
_cell.length_b   1.000
_cell.length_c   1.000
_cell.angle_alpha   90.00
_cell.angle_beta   90.00
_cell.angle_gamma   90.00
#
_symmetry.space_group_name_H-M   'P 1'
#
loop_
_entity.id
_entity.type
_entity.pdbx_description
1 polymer ?
#
loop_
_entity_poly.entity_id
_entity_poly.type
_entity_poly.pdbx_seq_one_letter_code
_entity_poly.pdbx_strand_id
1 'polypeptide(L)'
;SPHGEPVVYEEIPHGGYFSLDDLAEIGAYARARAVTVVPELDVPGHATAILAAYPEFGATGEEYEVLDRWGISPAILSPLPETVAFLTTVMDEWISALGSVPYFHLGGDEVVLDHWDSSPAISRYRESLGLSSAAELHGWFLRRLADLLAERGTRAVVWDEAFVAGSLRQDTIVMPWRGMGVGRRAVAAGHDVVACPVFPLYLNYAASGDAAEPLAIGDTITLDDVLAFEPAPASWTEEERSRVLGLQGQLWSEWIADAATLDYHTWPRGCALAEIGWYGSPGDDFAGRLAVQLERLDAIGVDYRPLDGPRPWQRRRPHQSNAYTMAEAMVILERMAETPDSTRPSM
;
A
#
# COMPACT_ATOMS: atom_id res chain seq x y z
N SER A 1 -12.91 14.09 15.39
CA SER A 1 -12.92 12.94 14.47
C SER A 1 -13.97 13.16 13.37
N PRO A 2 -14.09 12.29 12.35
CA PRO A 2 -15.20 12.33 11.38
C PRO A 2 -16.60 12.35 12.02
N HIS A 3 -16.69 12.04 13.32
CA HIS A 3 -17.92 11.93 14.10
C HIS A 3 -18.07 13.04 15.16
N GLY A 4 -17.27 14.11 15.09
CA GLY A 4 -17.44 15.28 15.97
C GLY A 4 -17.02 15.10 17.44
N GLU A 5 -16.49 13.93 17.81
CA GLU A 5 -15.92 13.71 19.14
C GLU A 5 -14.51 14.33 19.26
N PRO A 6 -14.13 14.83 20.46
CA PRO A 6 -12.77 15.26 20.73
C PRO A 6 -11.82 14.08 20.54
N VAL A 7 -10.80 14.23 19.70
CA VAL A 7 -9.76 13.21 19.60
C VAL A 7 -8.91 13.31 20.85
N VAL A 8 -8.97 12.29 21.70
CA VAL A 8 -8.15 12.17 22.89
C VAL A 8 -7.04 11.19 22.55
N TYR A 9 -5.81 11.69 22.50
CA TYR A 9 -4.62 10.87 22.32
C TYR A 9 -4.12 10.37 23.67
N GLU A 10 -3.65 9.13 23.71
CA GLU A 10 -2.93 8.61 24.86
C GLU A 10 -1.49 9.14 24.80
N GLU A 11 -1.01 9.79 25.86
CA GLU A 11 0.39 10.29 25.93
C GLU A 11 1.38 9.15 26.25
N ILE A 12 1.20 7.99 25.62
CA ILE A 12 2.05 6.81 25.83
C ILE A 12 3.01 6.71 24.65
N PRO A 13 4.34 6.82 24.87
CA PRO A 13 5.31 6.61 23.80
C PRO A 13 5.13 5.25 23.14
N HIS A 14 5.02 5.23 21.81
CA HIS A 14 4.82 4.04 21.00
C HIS A 14 5.92 3.95 19.92
N GLY A 15 6.44 2.74 19.67
CA GLY A 15 7.47 2.54 18.66
C GLY A 15 8.07 1.14 18.67
N GLY A 16 9.10 0.96 17.85
CA GLY A 16 9.77 -0.31 17.59
C GLY A 16 10.33 -0.29 16.17
N TYR A 17 11.36 -1.09 15.90
CA TYR A 17 11.94 -1.23 14.56
C TYR A 17 12.61 -2.59 14.42
N PHE A 18 12.79 -3.04 13.18
CA PHE A 18 13.62 -4.19 12.84
C PHE A 18 15.05 -3.72 12.56
N SER A 19 16.02 -4.35 13.20
CA SER A 19 17.44 -4.20 12.86
C SER A 19 17.75 -4.87 11.51
N LEU A 20 18.93 -4.61 10.95
CA LEU A 20 19.37 -5.32 9.74
C LEU A 20 19.50 -6.84 9.98
N ASP A 21 19.82 -7.28 11.20
CA ASP A 21 19.86 -8.69 11.56
C ASP A 21 18.44 -9.29 11.58
N ASP A 22 17.45 -8.54 12.07
CA ASP A 22 16.04 -8.96 12.02
C ASP A 22 15.56 -9.07 10.56
N LEU A 23 15.93 -8.13 9.70
CA LEU A 23 15.62 -8.21 8.26
C LEU A 23 16.29 -9.44 7.61
N ALA A 24 17.52 -9.76 8.01
CA ALA A 24 18.20 -10.96 7.52
C ALA A 24 17.51 -12.26 7.98
N GLU A 25 17.05 -12.31 9.23
CA GLU A 25 16.25 -13.42 9.76
C GLU A 25 14.92 -13.57 8.99
N ILE A 26 14.17 -12.46 8.82
CA ILE A 26 12.91 -12.43 8.08
C ILE A 26 13.12 -12.92 6.65
N GLY A 27 14.14 -12.40 5.95
CA GLY A 27 14.48 -12.82 4.59
C GLY A 27 14.81 -14.31 4.50
N ALA A 28 15.57 -14.84 5.46
CA ALA A 28 15.90 -16.27 5.50
C ALA A 28 14.66 -17.15 5.79
N TYR A 29 13.83 -16.72 6.74
CA TYR A 29 12.61 -17.43 7.12
C TYR A 29 11.60 -17.50 5.97
N ALA A 30 11.43 -16.41 5.22
CA ALA A 30 10.58 -16.30 4.04
C ALA A 30 11.08 -17.20 2.90
N ARG A 31 12.38 -17.13 2.58
CA ARG A 31 12.97 -18.00 1.53
C ARG A 31 12.82 -19.49 1.82
N ALA A 32 12.95 -19.90 3.07
CA ALA A 32 12.73 -21.29 3.48
C ALA A 32 11.29 -21.78 3.21
N ARG A 33 10.35 -20.87 2.92
CA ARG A 33 8.93 -21.11 2.62
C ARG A 33 8.54 -20.71 1.20
N ALA A 34 9.52 -20.48 0.32
CA ALA A 34 9.30 -20.00 -1.05
C ALA A 34 8.52 -18.67 -1.12
N VAL A 35 8.68 -17.83 -0.09
CA VAL A 35 8.13 -16.46 -0.05
C VAL A 35 9.25 -15.47 -0.35
N THR A 36 9.00 -14.56 -1.28
CA THR A 36 9.87 -13.41 -1.57
C THR A 36 9.39 -12.21 -0.76
N VAL A 37 10.28 -11.61 0.02
CA VAL A 37 10.01 -10.34 0.70
C VAL A 37 10.25 -9.20 -0.30
N VAL A 38 9.23 -8.39 -0.54
CA VAL A 38 9.32 -7.16 -1.33
C VAL A 38 9.28 -6.00 -0.35
N PRO A 39 10.41 -5.36 -0.02
CA PRO A 39 10.41 -4.21 0.87
C PRO A 39 9.78 -3.00 0.19
N GLU A 40 9.13 -2.15 0.98
CA GLU A 40 8.61 -0.86 0.55
C GLU A 40 9.29 0.28 1.32
N LEU A 41 9.89 1.21 0.59
CA LEU A 41 10.32 2.51 1.10
C LEU A 41 9.52 3.58 0.36
N ASP A 42 8.42 3.99 0.95
CA ASP A 42 7.49 4.93 0.33
C ASP A 42 8.05 6.35 0.30
N VAL A 43 8.18 6.89 -0.91
CA VAL A 43 8.76 8.19 -1.19
C VAL A 43 8.13 8.81 -2.43
N PRO A 44 8.12 10.16 -2.57
CA PRO A 44 8.58 11.16 -1.60
C PRO A 44 7.52 11.53 -0.54
N GLY A 45 6.28 11.02 -0.69
CA GLY A 45 5.21 11.09 0.31
C GLY A 45 5.51 10.24 1.54
N HIS A 46 4.58 10.24 2.52
CA HIS A 46 4.61 9.36 3.71
C HIS A 46 5.95 9.30 4.48
N ALA A 47 6.80 10.32 4.33
CA ALA A 47 8.20 10.28 4.77
C ALA A 47 8.46 11.05 6.07
N THR A 48 7.43 11.36 6.85
CA THR A 48 7.57 12.19 8.07
C THR A 48 8.52 11.57 9.10
N ALA A 49 8.58 10.25 9.21
CA ALA A 49 9.53 9.56 10.07
C ALA A 49 11.00 9.80 9.65
N ILE A 50 11.28 9.82 8.34
CA ILE A 50 12.61 10.15 7.81
C ILE A 50 12.91 11.62 8.09
N LEU A 51 11.96 12.51 7.81
CA LEU A 51 12.13 13.95 7.95
C LEU A 51 12.31 14.39 9.41
N ALA A 52 11.66 13.71 10.37
CA ALA A 52 11.87 13.96 11.79
C ALA A 52 13.29 13.60 12.25
N ALA A 53 13.89 12.57 11.65
CA ALA A 53 15.27 12.15 11.93
C ALA A 53 16.33 12.94 11.15
N TYR A 54 16.02 13.30 9.90
CA TYR A 54 16.90 13.96 8.94
C TYR A 54 16.16 15.13 8.25
N PRO A 55 15.89 16.24 8.96
CA PRO A 55 15.12 17.36 8.45
C PRO A 55 15.75 18.05 7.24
N GLU A 56 17.07 17.90 7.04
CA GLU A 56 17.78 18.42 5.88
C GLU A 56 17.30 17.86 4.54
N PHE A 57 16.59 16.72 4.54
CA PHE A 57 16.00 16.12 3.33
C PHE A 57 14.58 16.61 3.06
N GLY A 58 14.03 17.53 3.86
CA GLY A 58 12.73 18.15 3.64
C GLY A 58 12.71 19.15 2.49
N ALA A 59 11.54 19.34 1.87
CA ALA A 59 11.38 20.32 0.79
C ALA A 59 11.41 21.79 1.27
N THR A 60 10.93 22.04 2.50
CA THR A 60 10.64 23.38 3.04
C THR A 60 11.57 23.81 4.18
N GLY A 61 12.42 22.91 4.69
CA GLY A 61 13.34 23.19 5.81
C GLY A 61 12.61 23.47 7.14
N GLU A 62 11.38 22.98 7.27
CA GLU A 62 10.57 23.08 8.48
C GLU A 62 11.03 22.08 9.54
N GLU A 63 10.60 22.28 10.79
CA GLU A 63 10.73 21.23 11.81
C GLU A 63 9.68 20.15 11.55
N TYR A 64 10.10 18.90 11.62
CA TYR A 64 9.25 17.74 11.38
C TYR A 64 9.17 16.88 12.64
N GLU A 65 7.98 16.33 12.89
CA GLU A 65 7.73 15.36 13.96
C GLU A 65 7.23 14.06 13.35
N VAL A 66 7.49 12.95 14.04
CA VAL A 66 6.85 11.67 13.71
C VAL A 66 5.36 11.82 13.93
N LEU A 67 4.55 11.53 12.92
CA LEU A 67 3.09 11.69 13.03
C LEU A 67 2.49 10.73 14.05
N ASP A 68 1.64 11.27 14.91
CA ASP A 68 0.80 10.58 15.89
C ASP A 68 -0.67 10.46 15.42
N ARG A 69 -0.92 10.81 14.16
CA ARG A 69 -2.24 10.89 13.52
C ARG A 69 -2.18 10.36 12.09
N TRP A 70 -3.34 9.95 11.58
CA TRP A 70 -3.51 9.38 10.25
C TRP A 70 -3.83 10.43 9.19
N GLY A 71 -3.62 10.05 7.93
CA GLY A 71 -3.94 10.86 6.76
C GLY A 71 -2.71 11.40 6.04
N ILE A 72 -2.97 12.20 5.00
CA ILE A 72 -1.95 12.67 4.07
C ILE A 72 -1.16 13.84 4.67
N SER A 73 0.16 13.68 4.74
CA SER A 73 1.07 14.74 5.17
C SER A 73 1.55 15.58 3.99
N PRO A 74 1.56 16.93 4.09
CA PRO A 74 2.21 17.77 3.09
C PRO A 74 3.74 17.73 3.19
N ALA A 75 4.30 17.20 4.28
CA ALA A 75 5.74 17.08 4.47
C ALA A 75 6.30 15.94 3.61
N ILE A 76 6.99 16.31 2.53
CA ILE A 76 7.56 15.38 1.55
C ILE A 76 9.07 15.56 1.42
N LEU A 77 9.75 14.47 1.04
CA LEU A 77 11.19 14.48 0.77
C LEU A 77 11.53 15.39 -0.43
N SER A 78 12.68 16.03 -0.34
CA SER A 78 13.26 16.82 -1.42
C SER A 78 13.77 15.91 -2.54
N PRO A 79 13.54 16.21 -3.83
CA PRO A 79 13.98 15.38 -4.95
C PRO A 79 15.44 15.65 -5.36
N LEU A 80 16.20 16.37 -4.52
CA LEU A 80 17.57 16.78 -4.82
C LEU A 80 18.57 15.60 -4.76
N PRO A 81 19.73 15.70 -5.42
CA PRO A 81 20.71 14.61 -5.49
C PRO A 81 21.16 14.05 -4.14
N GLU A 82 21.26 14.89 -3.11
CA GLU A 82 21.65 14.49 -1.76
C GLU A 82 20.63 13.55 -1.13
N THR A 83 19.33 13.82 -1.28
CA THR A 83 18.26 12.93 -0.83
C THR A 83 18.27 11.62 -1.60
N VAL A 84 18.49 11.68 -2.92
CA VAL A 84 18.61 10.46 -3.76
C VAL A 84 19.77 9.58 -3.26
N ALA A 85 20.92 10.18 -2.91
CA ALA A 85 22.07 9.45 -2.39
C ALA A 85 21.77 8.82 -1.01
N PHE A 86 21.07 9.53 -0.13
CA PHE A 86 20.61 9.00 1.15
C PHE A 86 19.68 7.79 0.96
N LEU A 87 18.63 7.93 0.15
CA LEU A 87 17.68 6.85 -0.14
C LEU A 87 18.37 5.65 -0.79
N THR A 88 19.34 5.90 -1.68
CA THR A 88 20.15 4.83 -2.29
C THR A 88 20.89 4.02 -1.24
N THR A 89 21.47 4.70 -0.23
CA THR A 89 22.18 4.04 0.87
C THR A 89 21.23 3.16 1.69
N VAL A 90 20.04 3.68 2.02
CA VAL A 90 19.01 2.92 2.76
C VAL A 90 18.56 1.68 1.96
N MET A 91 18.26 1.85 0.67
CA MET A 91 17.87 0.74 -0.21
C MET A 91 18.99 -0.32 -0.31
N ASP A 92 20.25 0.09 -0.40
CA ASP A 92 21.41 -0.81 -0.43
C ASP A 92 21.51 -1.66 0.85
N GLU A 93 21.35 -1.03 2.02
CA GLU A 93 21.38 -1.73 3.30
C GLU A 93 20.24 -2.76 3.41
N TRP A 94 19.02 -2.40 2.98
CA TRP A 94 17.86 -3.30 3.01
C TRP A 94 18.02 -4.46 2.03
N ILE A 95 18.46 -4.18 0.79
CA ILE A 95 18.72 -5.21 -0.22
C ILE A 95 19.80 -6.18 0.29
N SER A 96 20.86 -5.65 0.91
CA SER A 96 21.94 -6.46 1.47
C SER A 96 21.46 -7.34 2.62
N ALA A 97 20.70 -6.79 3.57
CA ALA A 97 20.19 -7.52 4.74
C ALA A 97 19.19 -8.61 4.33
N LEU A 98 18.22 -8.29 3.47
CA LEU A 98 17.25 -9.24 2.96
C LEU A 98 17.89 -10.29 2.05
N GLY A 99 19.03 -10.00 1.43
CA GLY A 99 19.87 -10.91 0.63
C GLY A 99 19.43 -11.07 -0.82
N SER A 100 18.15 -11.41 -1.09
CA SER A 100 17.63 -11.56 -2.46
C SER A 100 16.35 -10.75 -2.61
N VAL A 101 16.45 -9.61 -3.31
CA VAL A 101 15.36 -8.64 -3.50
C VAL A 101 15.14 -8.41 -5.00
N PRO A 102 14.35 -9.27 -5.68
CA PRO A 102 14.07 -9.11 -7.11
C PRO A 102 13.11 -7.94 -7.39
N TYR A 103 12.33 -7.51 -6.40
CA TYR A 103 11.41 -6.39 -6.48
C TYR A 103 11.56 -5.48 -5.26
N PHE A 104 11.40 -4.18 -5.44
CA PHE A 104 11.44 -3.18 -4.36
C PHE A 104 10.36 -2.13 -4.64
N HIS A 105 9.48 -1.91 -3.66
CA HIS A 105 8.39 -0.95 -3.77
C HIS A 105 8.85 0.44 -3.35
N LEU A 106 8.65 1.43 -4.22
CA LEU A 106 9.03 2.84 -3.97
C LEU A 106 7.86 3.67 -3.44
N GLY A 107 6.69 3.05 -3.28
CA GLY A 107 5.45 3.73 -2.92
C GLY A 107 5.03 4.72 -4.01
N GLY A 108 5.01 6.00 -3.67
CA GLY A 108 4.76 7.10 -4.60
C GLY A 108 3.30 7.55 -4.68
N ASP A 109 2.48 7.16 -3.70
CA ASP A 109 1.11 7.59 -3.52
C ASP A 109 1.00 8.89 -2.70
N GLU A 110 -0.17 9.52 -2.77
CA GLU A 110 -0.59 10.61 -1.87
C GLU A 110 0.41 11.79 -1.70
N VAL A 111 1.21 12.09 -2.73
CA VAL A 111 2.23 13.15 -2.69
C VAL A 111 1.66 14.55 -2.92
N VAL A 112 1.72 15.41 -1.90
CA VAL A 112 1.33 16.84 -2.01
C VAL A 112 2.49 17.69 -2.53
N LEU A 113 2.50 17.96 -3.85
CA LEU A 113 3.63 18.59 -4.54
C LEU A 113 3.81 20.10 -4.28
N ASP A 114 2.86 20.77 -3.62
CA ASP A 114 2.87 22.21 -3.35
C ASP A 114 4.17 22.68 -2.67
N HIS A 115 4.78 21.85 -1.83
CA HIS A 115 6.03 22.14 -1.13
C HIS A 115 7.26 22.14 -2.04
N TRP A 116 7.23 21.42 -3.17
CA TRP A 116 8.31 21.48 -4.16
C TRP A 116 8.27 22.78 -4.96
N ASP A 117 7.07 23.25 -5.29
CA ASP A 117 6.88 24.51 -6.02
C ASP A 117 7.26 25.74 -5.18
N SER A 118 7.13 25.66 -3.85
CA SER A 118 7.53 26.75 -2.95
C SER A 118 9.05 26.85 -2.74
N SER A 119 9.82 25.80 -3.07
CA SER A 119 11.27 25.73 -2.82
C SER A 119 12.10 26.26 -4.00
N PRO A 120 12.90 27.34 -3.82
CA PRO A 120 13.73 27.88 -4.90
C PRO A 120 14.84 26.92 -5.36
N ALA A 121 15.35 26.07 -4.47
CA ALA A 121 16.37 25.09 -4.81
C ALA A 121 15.80 23.98 -5.70
N ILE A 122 14.62 23.46 -5.33
CA ILE A 122 13.90 22.43 -6.10
C ILE A 122 13.44 22.99 -7.45
N SER A 123 12.92 24.22 -7.47
CA SER A 123 12.54 24.89 -8.73
C SER A 123 13.72 25.03 -9.69
N ARG A 124 14.90 25.47 -9.21
CA ARG A 124 16.11 25.53 -10.05
C ARG A 124 16.55 24.16 -10.52
N TYR A 125 16.44 23.14 -9.67
CA TYR A 125 16.80 21.77 -10.03
C TYR A 125 15.88 21.23 -11.13
N ARG A 126 14.57 21.40 -10.98
CA ARG A 126 13.56 21.09 -12.01
C ARG A 126 13.88 21.74 -13.35
N GLU A 127 14.16 23.05 -13.34
CA GLU A 127 14.53 23.80 -14.55
C GLU A 127 15.82 23.26 -15.18
N SER A 128 16.82 22.91 -14.37
CA SER A 128 18.07 22.32 -14.85
C SER A 128 17.90 20.96 -15.53
N LEU A 129 16.85 20.22 -15.15
CA LEU A 129 16.44 18.96 -15.78
C LEU A 129 15.55 19.18 -17.02
N GLY A 130 15.18 20.43 -17.32
CA GLY A 130 14.29 20.78 -18.43
C GLY A 130 12.83 20.36 -18.21
N LEU A 131 12.41 20.14 -16.96
CA LEU A 131 11.06 19.71 -16.61
C LEU A 131 10.14 20.91 -16.40
N SER A 132 8.88 20.76 -16.82
CA SER A 132 7.91 21.85 -16.88
C SER A 132 7.06 22.01 -15.63
N SER A 133 6.95 20.96 -14.79
CA SER A 133 6.05 20.92 -13.63
C SER A 133 6.60 20.08 -12.47
N ALA A 134 6.03 20.25 -11.27
CA ALA A 134 6.35 19.40 -10.12
C ALA A 134 5.91 17.93 -10.34
N ALA A 135 4.83 17.69 -11.09
CA ALA A 135 4.40 16.34 -11.46
C ALA A 135 5.43 15.63 -12.35
N GLU A 136 5.98 16.33 -13.35
CA GLU A 136 7.10 15.78 -14.15
C GLU A 136 8.35 15.51 -13.30
N LEU A 137 8.63 16.36 -12.31
CA LEU A 137 9.72 16.13 -11.35
C LEU A 137 9.46 14.90 -10.48
N HIS A 138 8.20 14.65 -10.10
CA HIS A 138 7.82 13.48 -9.31
C HIS A 138 8.06 12.19 -10.09
N GLY A 139 7.56 12.13 -11.33
CA GLY A 139 7.83 11.01 -12.23
C GLY A 139 9.33 10.83 -12.52
N TRP A 140 10.09 11.93 -12.68
CA TRP A 140 11.55 11.88 -12.82
C TRP A 140 12.24 11.29 -11.59
N PHE A 141 11.83 11.70 -10.39
CA PHE A 141 12.42 11.28 -9.13
C PHE A 141 12.24 9.76 -8.91
N LEU A 142 11.00 9.26 -9.09
CA LEU A 142 10.72 7.83 -8.99
C LEU A 142 11.45 7.01 -10.07
N ARG A 143 11.51 7.53 -11.31
CA ARG A 143 12.30 6.88 -12.38
C ARG A 143 13.79 6.82 -12.01
N ARG A 144 14.35 7.88 -11.41
CA ARG A 144 15.75 7.89 -10.99
C ARG A 144 16.03 6.83 -9.94
N LEU A 145 15.15 6.64 -8.96
CA LEU A 145 15.25 5.56 -7.96
C LEU A 145 15.08 4.17 -8.59
N ALA A 146 14.14 4.03 -9.52
CA ALA A 146 13.94 2.79 -10.26
C ALA A 146 15.15 2.41 -11.12
N ASP A 147 15.84 3.37 -11.73
CA ASP A 147 17.09 3.14 -12.46
C ASP A 147 18.20 2.65 -11.52
N LEU A 148 18.32 3.23 -10.33
CA LEU A 148 19.28 2.80 -9.30
C LEU A 148 18.98 1.37 -8.81
N LEU A 149 17.71 1.02 -8.61
CA LEU A 149 17.30 -0.36 -8.29
C LEU A 149 17.65 -1.32 -9.44
N ALA A 150 17.43 -0.92 -10.69
CA ALA A 150 17.74 -1.75 -11.85
C ALA A 150 19.25 -2.04 -11.97
N GLU A 151 20.11 -1.08 -11.60
CA GLU A 151 21.57 -1.30 -11.50
C GLU A 151 21.95 -2.41 -10.49
N ARG A 152 21.08 -2.69 -9.51
CA ARG A 152 21.21 -3.78 -8.52
C ARG A 152 20.51 -5.06 -8.93
N GLY A 153 19.90 -5.10 -10.12
CA GLY A 153 19.11 -6.23 -10.59
C GLY A 153 17.72 -6.33 -9.93
N THR A 154 17.25 -5.25 -9.33
CA THR A 154 15.96 -5.16 -8.64
C THR A 154 14.98 -4.34 -9.47
N ARG A 155 13.77 -4.86 -9.65
CA ARG A 155 12.70 -4.21 -10.43
C ARG A 155 11.81 -3.36 -9.51
N ALA A 156 11.59 -2.11 -9.88
CA ALA A 156 10.77 -1.21 -9.08
C ALA A 156 9.27 -1.55 -9.17
N VAL A 157 8.57 -1.38 -8.05
CA VAL A 157 7.11 -1.42 -7.92
C VAL A 157 6.63 -0.08 -7.36
N VAL A 158 5.48 0.41 -7.79
CA VAL A 158 4.90 1.69 -7.35
C VAL A 158 3.37 1.59 -7.23
N TRP A 159 2.79 2.45 -6.39
CA TRP A 159 1.36 2.72 -6.43
C TRP A 159 0.97 3.47 -7.71
N ASP A 160 -0.29 3.39 -8.11
CA ASP A 160 -0.73 3.86 -9.44
C ASP A 160 -0.67 5.39 -9.63
N GLU A 161 -0.58 6.21 -8.58
CA GLU A 161 -0.31 7.64 -8.64
C GLU A 161 0.97 7.94 -9.41
N ALA A 162 2.02 7.18 -9.12
CA ALA A 162 3.31 7.33 -9.78
C ALA A 162 3.20 7.13 -11.30
N PHE A 163 2.34 6.21 -11.74
CA PHE A 163 2.03 5.99 -13.15
C PHE A 163 1.27 7.16 -13.77
N VAL A 164 0.31 7.73 -13.04
CA VAL A 164 -0.49 8.86 -13.52
C VAL A 164 0.34 10.16 -13.58
N ALA A 165 1.27 10.35 -12.64
CA ALA A 165 2.04 11.59 -12.47
C ALA A 165 3.14 11.81 -13.51
N GLY A 166 3.63 10.78 -14.18
CA GLY A 166 4.66 10.96 -15.21
C GLY A 166 5.22 9.67 -15.80
N SER A 167 6.33 9.80 -16.53
CA SER A 167 6.96 8.67 -17.20
C SER A 167 7.77 7.82 -16.21
N LEU A 168 7.22 6.67 -15.85
CA LEU A 168 7.93 5.61 -15.15
C LEU A 168 9.01 4.97 -16.03
N ARG A 169 9.92 4.24 -15.39
CA ARG A 169 10.82 3.33 -16.11
C ARG A 169 9.97 2.23 -16.78
N GLN A 170 10.30 1.85 -18.02
CA GLN A 170 9.45 0.96 -18.84
C GLN A 170 9.15 -0.40 -18.17
N ASP A 171 10.08 -0.91 -17.37
CA ASP A 171 9.90 -2.15 -16.63
C ASP A 171 9.26 -1.95 -15.25
N THR A 172 8.90 -0.76 -14.78
CA THR A 172 8.24 -0.60 -13.47
C THR A 172 6.91 -1.36 -13.41
N ILE A 173 6.66 -2.06 -12.30
CA ILE A 173 5.37 -2.72 -11.99
C ILE A 173 4.46 -1.71 -11.29
N VAL A 174 3.18 -1.67 -11.69
CA VAL A 174 2.18 -0.77 -11.11
C VAL A 174 1.19 -1.54 -10.23
N MET A 175 0.89 -1.01 -9.06
CA MET A 175 -0.09 -1.53 -8.10
C MET A 175 -1.34 -0.62 -8.09
N PRO A 176 -2.42 -0.99 -8.84
CA PRO A 176 -3.60 -0.16 -9.02
C PRO A 176 -4.58 -0.26 -7.86
N TRP A 177 -4.25 0.40 -6.75
CA TRP A 177 -5.07 0.40 -5.56
C TRP A 177 -6.37 1.20 -5.73
N ARG A 178 -6.38 2.23 -6.59
CA ARG A 178 -7.59 3.04 -6.87
C ARG A 178 -8.56 2.38 -7.83
N GLY A 179 -8.23 1.18 -8.33
CA GLY A 179 -9.14 0.35 -9.12
C GLY A 179 -8.52 -0.21 -10.41
N MET A 180 -9.11 -1.28 -10.93
CA MET A 180 -8.61 -1.94 -12.13
C MET A 180 -8.73 -1.10 -13.42
N GLY A 181 -9.47 0.02 -13.39
CA GLY A 181 -9.51 0.98 -14.49
C GLY A 181 -8.15 1.62 -14.78
N VAL A 182 -7.42 2.06 -13.73
CA VAL A 182 -6.03 2.55 -13.90
C VAL A 182 -5.05 1.42 -14.15
N GLY A 183 -5.29 0.24 -13.56
CA GLY A 183 -4.56 -0.98 -13.89
C GLY A 183 -4.57 -1.29 -15.40
N ARG A 184 -5.74 -1.21 -16.05
CA ARG A 184 -5.85 -1.42 -17.50
C ARG A 184 -5.07 -0.37 -18.31
N ARG A 185 -5.07 0.88 -17.86
CA ARG A 185 -4.28 1.95 -18.52
C ARG A 185 -2.78 1.69 -18.40
N ALA A 186 -2.31 1.24 -17.23
CA ALA A 186 -0.91 0.88 -17.01
C ALA A 186 -0.50 -0.30 -17.92
N VAL A 187 -1.34 -1.33 -18.01
CA VAL A 187 -1.17 -2.46 -18.94
C VAL A 187 -1.10 -2.00 -20.40
N ALA A 188 -2.01 -1.12 -20.82
CA ALA A 188 -2.01 -0.56 -22.17
C ALA A 188 -0.77 0.30 -22.48
N ALA A 189 -0.17 0.91 -21.45
CA ALA A 189 1.10 1.63 -21.55
C ALA A 189 2.34 0.70 -21.52
N GLY A 190 2.13 -0.62 -21.37
CA GLY A 190 3.19 -1.63 -21.42
C GLY A 190 3.81 -1.97 -20.08
N HIS A 191 3.22 -1.52 -18.97
CA HIS A 191 3.62 -1.91 -17.62
C HIS A 191 2.98 -3.23 -17.21
N ASP A 192 3.66 -3.96 -16.34
CA ASP A 192 3.05 -5.09 -15.65
C ASP A 192 2.33 -4.61 -14.38
N VAL A 193 1.32 -5.36 -13.95
CA VAL A 193 0.43 -4.97 -12.86
C VAL A 193 0.30 -6.10 -11.83
N VAL A 194 0.25 -5.73 -10.55
CA VAL A 194 -0.19 -6.60 -9.45
C VAL A 194 -1.51 -6.05 -8.92
N ALA A 195 -2.62 -6.76 -9.14
CA ALA A 195 -3.95 -6.29 -8.78
C ALA A 195 -4.11 -6.13 -7.25
N CYS A 196 -4.43 -4.93 -6.80
CA CYS A 196 -4.58 -4.61 -5.37
C CYS A 196 -5.65 -3.55 -5.08
N PRO A 197 -6.79 -3.50 -5.79
CA PRO A 197 -7.77 -2.43 -5.60
C PRO A 197 -8.35 -2.41 -4.19
N VAL A 198 -8.72 -1.23 -3.67
CA VAL A 198 -9.42 -1.07 -2.37
C VAL A 198 -10.55 -2.07 -2.25
N PHE A 199 -11.51 -1.99 -3.17
CA PHE A 199 -12.52 -3.02 -3.31
C PHE A 199 -12.06 -4.07 -4.33
N PRO A 200 -11.93 -5.36 -3.94
CA PRO A 200 -12.21 -5.95 -2.63
C PRO A 200 -10.96 -6.32 -1.82
N LEU A 201 -9.77 -5.80 -2.12
CA LEU A 201 -8.51 -6.35 -1.59
C LEU A 201 -7.93 -5.61 -0.37
N TYR A 202 -8.60 -4.59 0.18
CA TYR A 202 -8.17 -3.95 1.44
C TYR A 202 -8.80 -4.65 2.66
N LEU A 203 -8.01 -5.47 3.35
CA LEU A 203 -8.46 -6.31 4.46
C LEU A 203 -8.59 -5.54 5.78
N ASN A 204 -8.12 -4.30 5.86
CA ASN A 204 -8.32 -3.42 7.02
C ASN A 204 -9.73 -2.79 7.07
N TYR A 205 -10.58 -3.07 6.07
CA TYR A 205 -12.01 -2.74 6.05
C TYR A 205 -12.83 -3.76 6.84
N ALA A 206 -14.03 -3.35 7.28
CA ALA A 206 -14.93 -4.23 8.05
C ALA A 206 -15.29 -5.48 7.23
N ALA A 207 -15.33 -6.64 7.87
CA ALA A 207 -15.61 -7.90 7.16
C ALA A 207 -17.11 -8.19 7.02
N SER A 208 -17.97 -7.42 7.69
CA SER A 208 -19.43 -7.45 7.53
C SER A 208 -20.05 -6.12 7.97
N GLY A 209 -21.33 -5.93 7.68
CA GLY A 209 -22.12 -4.78 8.17
C GLY A 209 -22.68 -4.97 9.58
N ASP A 210 -22.26 -6.00 10.33
CA ASP A 210 -22.69 -6.20 11.72
C ASP A 210 -22.12 -5.10 12.63
N ALA A 211 -22.97 -4.47 13.44
CA ALA A 211 -22.56 -3.47 14.42
C ALA A 211 -21.63 -4.02 15.51
N ALA A 212 -21.51 -5.35 15.62
CA ALA A 212 -20.57 -6.03 16.51
C ALA A 212 -19.14 -6.13 15.94
N GLU A 213 -18.91 -5.81 14.66
CA GLU A 213 -17.55 -5.77 14.10
C GLU A 213 -16.66 -4.81 14.91
N PRO A 214 -15.38 -5.15 15.12
CA PRO A 214 -14.42 -4.21 15.68
C PRO A 214 -14.16 -3.05 14.72
N LEU A 215 -13.62 -1.97 15.28
CA LEU A 215 -13.25 -0.78 14.53
C LEU A 215 -12.39 -1.12 13.31
N ALA A 216 -12.77 -0.55 12.17
CA ALA A 216 -12.14 -0.72 10.87
C ALA A 216 -12.08 0.65 10.18
N ILE A 217 -11.16 0.82 9.23
CA ILE A 217 -11.00 2.10 8.53
C ILE A 217 -12.21 2.46 7.64
N GLY A 218 -12.91 1.42 7.20
CA GLY A 218 -13.86 1.51 6.11
C GLY A 218 -15.05 0.58 6.28
N ASP A 219 -16.02 0.77 5.40
CA ASP A 219 -17.24 -0.03 5.30
C ASP A 219 -16.91 -1.48 4.91
N THR A 220 -17.91 -2.24 4.45
CA THR A 220 -17.84 -3.68 4.34
C THR A 220 -17.10 -4.16 3.10
N ILE A 221 -16.12 -5.06 3.31
CA ILE A 221 -15.52 -5.95 2.30
C ILE A 221 -15.63 -7.38 2.84
N THR A 222 -16.56 -8.16 2.30
CA THR A 222 -16.85 -9.52 2.77
C THR A 222 -15.88 -10.55 2.19
N LEU A 223 -15.93 -11.77 2.74
CA LEU A 223 -15.25 -12.94 2.16
C LEU A 223 -15.72 -13.20 0.72
N ASP A 224 -17.01 -13.05 0.45
CA ASP A 224 -17.59 -13.30 -0.87
C ASP A 224 -17.17 -12.24 -1.88
N ASP A 225 -16.96 -10.99 -1.45
CA ASP A 225 -16.43 -9.92 -2.31
C ASP A 225 -15.00 -10.25 -2.80
N VAL A 226 -14.14 -10.74 -1.90
CA VAL A 226 -12.78 -11.18 -2.25
C VAL A 226 -12.84 -12.39 -3.19
N LEU A 227 -13.72 -13.36 -2.89
CA LEU A 227 -13.88 -14.57 -3.67
C LEU A 227 -14.47 -14.29 -5.06
N ALA A 228 -15.29 -13.25 -5.22
CA ALA A 228 -15.85 -12.84 -6.51
C ALA A 228 -14.87 -12.02 -7.37
N PHE A 229 -13.69 -11.67 -6.87
CA PHE A 229 -12.74 -10.82 -7.58
C PHE A 229 -12.12 -11.54 -8.78
N GLU A 230 -12.17 -10.90 -9.95
CA GLU A 230 -11.47 -11.32 -11.15
C GLU A 230 -10.29 -10.36 -11.42
N PRO A 231 -9.04 -10.72 -11.12
CA PRO A 231 -7.88 -9.82 -11.28
C PRO A 231 -7.59 -9.48 -12.75
N ALA A 232 -7.95 -10.38 -13.68
CA ALA A 232 -7.72 -10.25 -15.11
C ALA A 232 -8.95 -10.75 -15.89
N PRO A 233 -10.06 -9.99 -15.91
CA PRO A 233 -11.35 -10.48 -16.38
C PRO A 233 -11.33 -10.82 -17.87
N ALA A 234 -12.23 -11.71 -18.29
CA ALA A 234 -12.35 -12.15 -19.69
C ALA A 234 -12.69 -11.01 -20.67
N SER A 235 -13.15 -9.86 -20.18
CA SER A 235 -13.39 -8.65 -20.96
C SER A 235 -12.12 -7.94 -21.44
N TRP A 236 -10.95 -8.27 -20.86
CA TRP A 236 -9.65 -7.81 -21.34
C TRP A 236 -9.16 -8.71 -22.48
N THR A 237 -8.23 -8.23 -23.29
CA THR A 237 -7.55 -9.03 -24.31
C THR A 237 -6.54 -9.99 -23.66
N GLU A 238 -6.14 -11.04 -24.38
CA GLU A 238 -5.10 -11.98 -23.89
C GLU A 238 -3.78 -11.26 -23.57
N GLU A 239 -3.39 -10.30 -24.41
CA GLU A 239 -2.18 -9.51 -24.20
C GLU A 239 -2.31 -8.63 -22.95
N GLU A 240 -3.45 -7.97 -22.74
CA GLU A 240 -3.70 -7.22 -21.50
C GLU A 240 -3.64 -8.13 -20.26
N ARG A 241 -4.27 -9.30 -20.31
CA ARG A 241 -4.25 -10.26 -19.19
C ARG A 241 -2.85 -10.78 -18.88
N SER A 242 -2.02 -10.99 -19.90
CA SER A 242 -0.64 -11.50 -19.73
C SER A 242 0.28 -10.57 -18.92
N ARG A 243 -0.10 -9.30 -18.77
CA ARG A 243 0.62 -8.29 -17.98
C ARG A 243 0.13 -8.18 -16.55
N VAL A 244 -0.95 -8.86 -16.18
CA VAL A 244 -1.38 -8.98 -14.79
C VAL A 244 -0.61 -10.13 -14.15
N LEU A 245 0.41 -9.81 -13.34
CA LEU A 245 1.33 -10.79 -12.75
C LEU A 245 0.71 -11.57 -11.59
N GLY A 246 -0.30 -11.01 -10.95
CA GLY A 246 -0.95 -11.58 -9.79
C GLY A 246 -1.82 -10.57 -9.06
N LEU A 247 -2.13 -10.87 -7.80
CA LEU A 247 -2.94 -10.03 -6.93
C LEU A 247 -2.41 -10.02 -5.49
N GLN A 248 -2.71 -8.96 -4.74
CA GLN A 248 -2.29 -8.80 -3.35
C GLN A 248 -3.40 -8.15 -2.52
N GLY A 249 -3.64 -8.71 -1.34
CA GLY A 249 -4.46 -8.11 -0.30
C GLY A 249 -3.64 -7.17 0.57
N GLN A 250 -4.18 -6.00 0.89
CA GLN A 250 -3.53 -4.97 1.69
C GLN A 250 -4.07 -4.98 3.12
N LEU A 251 -3.22 -4.65 4.09
CA LEU A 251 -3.62 -4.53 5.48
C LEU A 251 -2.91 -3.33 6.12
N TRP A 252 -3.51 -2.15 5.99
CA TRP A 252 -3.03 -0.94 6.65
C TRP A 252 -3.41 -0.92 8.13
N SER A 253 -2.52 -0.40 8.98
CA SER A 253 -2.52 -0.66 10.41
C SER A 253 -2.97 0.51 11.29
N GLU A 254 -3.69 1.50 10.76
CA GLU A 254 -4.17 2.66 11.52
C GLU A 254 -5.06 2.26 12.72
N TRP A 255 -5.86 1.20 12.52
CA TRP A 255 -6.76 0.65 13.54
C TRP A 255 -6.37 -0.77 13.98
N ILE A 256 -5.18 -1.25 13.60
CA ILE A 256 -4.69 -2.59 13.91
C ILE A 256 -3.61 -2.48 14.98
N ALA A 257 -4.04 -2.48 16.24
CA ALA A 257 -3.15 -2.22 17.37
C ALA A 257 -2.32 -3.43 17.82
N ASP A 258 -2.72 -4.66 17.46
CA ASP A 258 -2.06 -5.88 17.91
C ASP A 258 -2.23 -7.06 16.93
N ALA A 259 -1.49 -8.13 17.18
CA ALA A 259 -1.49 -9.33 16.36
C ALA A 259 -2.86 -10.02 16.29
N ALA A 260 -3.68 -9.94 17.34
CA ALA A 260 -5.02 -10.54 17.34
C ALA A 260 -5.97 -9.76 16.41
N THR A 261 -5.86 -8.43 16.40
CA THR A 261 -6.58 -7.57 15.46
C THR A 261 -6.11 -7.81 14.03
N LEU A 262 -4.79 -7.98 13.84
CA LEU A 262 -4.20 -8.34 12.54
C LEU A 262 -4.78 -9.65 12.01
N ASP A 263 -4.80 -10.70 12.84
CA ASP A 263 -5.37 -12.01 12.49
C ASP A 263 -6.86 -11.90 12.14
N TYR A 264 -7.62 -11.16 12.94
CA TYR A 264 -9.07 -10.97 12.76
C TYR A 264 -9.40 -10.34 11.41
N HIS A 265 -8.68 -9.28 11.03
CA HIS A 265 -8.92 -8.59 9.76
C HIS A 265 -8.43 -9.40 8.55
N THR A 266 -7.33 -10.13 8.71
CA THR A 266 -6.72 -10.92 7.63
C THR A 266 -7.51 -12.18 7.32
N TRP A 267 -7.88 -12.95 8.34
CA TRP A 267 -8.44 -14.29 8.19
C TRP A 267 -9.93 -14.31 8.55
N PRO A 268 -10.79 -14.99 7.74
CA PRO A 268 -10.45 -15.91 6.64
C PRO A 268 -10.37 -15.28 5.24
N ARG A 269 -10.47 -13.95 5.07
CA ARG A 269 -10.40 -13.31 3.74
C ARG A 269 -9.11 -13.64 2.99
N GLY A 270 -7.99 -13.80 3.68
CA GLY A 270 -6.72 -14.30 3.12
C GLY A 270 -6.82 -15.69 2.47
N CYS A 271 -7.75 -16.55 2.91
CA CYS A 271 -8.00 -17.84 2.28
C CYS A 271 -8.68 -17.67 0.91
N ALA A 272 -9.64 -16.75 0.80
CA ALA A 272 -10.27 -16.41 -0.48
C ALA A 272 -9.26 -15.75 -1.42
N LEU A 273 -8.43 -14.85 -0.90
CA LEU A 273 -7.33 -14.25 -1.66
C LEU A 273 -6.40 -15.31 -2.25
N ALA A 274 -6.00 -16.30 -1.44
CA ALA A 274 -5.16 -17.41 -1.90
C ALA A 274 -5.84 -18.30 -2.95
N GLU A 275 -7.15 -18.56 -2.80
CA GLU A 275 -7.94 -19.31 -3.79
C GLU A 275 -7.92 -18.59 -5.15
N ILE A 276 -8.22 -17.29 -5.17
CA ILE A 276 -8.23 -16.49 -6.42
C ILE A 276 -6.83 -16.30 -6.98
N GLY A 277 -5.82 -16.06 -6.13
CA GLY A 277 -4.45 -15.90 -6.57
C GLY A 277 -3.88 -17.17 -7.22
N TRP A 278 -4.35 -18.34 -6.80
CA TRP A 278 -3.88 -19.63 -7.31
C TRP A 278 -4.70 -20.16 -8.50
N TYR A 279 -6.03 -20.12 -8.41
CA TYR A 279 -6.93 -20.71 -9.42
C TYR A 279 -7.50 -19.70 -10.41
N GLY A 280 -7.44 -18.39 -10.11
CA GLY A 280 -8.03 -17.32 -10.92
C GLY A 280 -9.56 -17.20 -10.79
N SER A 281 -10.21 -18.17 -10.13
CA SER A 281 -11.64 -18.19 -9.86
C SER A 281 -11.93 -19.09 -8.65
N PRO A 282 -13.10 -18.97 -8.00
CA PRO A 282 -13.49 -19.87 -6.92
C PRO A 282 -13.54 -21.32 -7.41
N GLY A 283 -12.84 -22.23 -6.75
CA GLY A 283 -12.97 -23.66 -7.04
C GLY A 283 -14.28 -24.23 -6.47
N ASP A 284 -14.70 -25.38 -7.00
CA ASP A 284 -15.88 -26.11 -6.48
C ASP A 284 -15.77 -26.34 -4.98
N ASP A 285 -16.85 -26.17 -4.19
CA ASP A 285 -16.86 -26.41 -2.74
C ASP A 285 -15.77 -25.66 -1.93
N PHE A 286 -15.55 -24.37 -2.24
CA PHE A 286 -14.70 -23.52 -1.42
C PHE A 286 -15.12 -23.52 0.06
N ALA A 287 -16.42 -23.51 0.35
CA ALA A 287 -16.94 -23.49 1.71
C ALA A 287 -16.53 -24.73 2.53
N GLY A 288 -16.60 -25.93 1.94
CA GLY A 288 -16.14 -27.16 2.60
C GLY A 288 -14.63 -27.16 2.87
N ARG A 289 -13.82 -26.69 1.91
CA ARG A 289 -12.36 -26.52 2.11
C ARG A 289 -12.04 -25.48 3.17
N LEU A 290 -12.77 -24.36 3.18
CA LEU A 290 -12.57 -23.30 4.14
C LEU A 290 -12.84 -23.80 5.56
N ALA A 291 -13.90 -24.59 5.78
CA ALA A 291 -14.18 -25.17 7.09
C ALA A 291 -12.98 -25.96 7.65
N VAL A 292 -12.34 -26.80 6.82
CA VAL A 292 -11.12 -27.53 7.20
C VAL A 292 -9.93 -26.60 7.43
N GLN A 293 -9.81 -25.52 6.65
CA GLN A 293 -8.75 -24.55 6.84
C GLN A 293 -8.92 -23.75 8.14
N LEU A 294 -10.15 -23.44 8.55
CA LEU A 294 -10.43 -22.78 9.84
C LEU A 294 -9.96 -23.65 11.02
N GLU A 295 -10.16 -24.97 10.97
CA GLU A 295 -9.65 -25.88 12.00
C GLU A 295 -8.11 -25.83 12.12
N ARG A 296 -7.40 -25.62 11.00
CA ARG A 296 -5.94 -25.46 11.00
C ARG A 296 -5.51 -24.11 11.57
N LEU A 297 -6.25 -23.04 11.27
CA LEU A 297 -6.02 -21.71 11.83
C LEU A 297 -6.22 -21.72 13.35
N ASP A 298 -7.28 -22.36 13.83
CA ASP A 298 -7.51 -22.59 15.27
C ASP A 298 -6.33 -23.38 15.88
N ALA A 299 -5.87 -24.45 15.23
CA ALA A 299 -4.80 -25.30 15.75
C ALA A 299 -3.43 -24.60 15.88
N ILE A 300 -3.15 -23.59 15.05
CA ILE A 300 -1.91 -22.79 15.12
C ILE A 300 -2.09 -21.47 15.87
N GLY A 301 -3.29 -21.20 16.40
CA GLY A 301 -3.56 -20.05 17.27
C GLY A 301 -3.82 -18.73 16.57
N VAL A 302 -4.31 -18.73 15.32
CA VAL A 302 -4.72 -17.50 14.63
C VAL A 302 -6.07 -17.04 15.17
N ASP A 303 -6.16 -15.78 15.63
CA ASP A 303 -7.42 -15.20 16.15
C ASP A 303 -8.32 -14.66 15.01
N TYR A 304 -8.64 -15.52 14.05
CA TYR A 304 -9.41 -15.16 12.85
C TYR A 304 -10.85 -14.75 13.19
N ARG A 305 -11.49 -14.02 12.26
CA ARG A 305 -12.93 -13.69 12.37
C ARG A 305 -13.81 -14.91 12.07
N PRO A 306 -14.64 -15.40 13.01
CA PRO A 306 -15.58 -16.49 12.72
C PRO A 306 -16.60 -16.12 11.63
N LEU A 307 -17.05 -17.12 10.89
CA LEU A 307 -18.00 -16.91 9.78
C LEU A 307 -19.36 -16.39 10.26
N ASP A 308 -19.76 -16.74 11.48
CA ASP A 308 -21.00 -16.32 12.14
C ASP A 308 -20.86 -15.00 12.94
N GLY A 309 -19.70 -14.34 12.86
CA GLY A 309 -19.45 -13.03 13.45
C GLY A 309 -18.44 -13.05 14.61
N PRO A 310 -18.09 -11.86 15.15
CA PRO A 310 -17.05 -11.74 16.15
C PRO A 310 -17.39 -12.44 17.48
N ARG A 311 -16.41 -13.16 18.03
CA ARG A 311 -16.44 -13.69 19.40
C ARG A 311 -16.47 -12.53 20.41
N PRO A 312 -16.96 -12.72 21.64
CA PRO A 312 -17.11 -11.61 22.61
C PRO A 312 -15.84 -10.78 22.86
N TRP A 313 -14.65 -11.39 22.86
CA TRP A 313 -13.37 -10.69 23.07
C TRP A 313 -12.82 -10.00 21.81
N GLN A 314 -13.37 -10.32 20.63
CA GLN A 314 -13.02 -9.71 19.35
C GLN A 314 -13.83 -8.43 19.08
N ARG A 315 -14.91 -8.18 19.82
CA ARG A 315 -15.81 -7.00 19.66
C ARG A 315 -15.23 -5.71 20.25
N ARG A 316 -13.92 -5.49 20.10
CA ARG A 316 -13.25 -4.31 20.66
C ARG A 316 -13.64 -3.06 19.87
N ARG A 317 -14.09 -2.01 20.57
CA ARG A 317 -14.57 -0.72 20.01
C ARG A 317 -15.45 -0.90 18.76
N PRO A 318 -16.78 -0.80 18.87
CA PRO A 318 -17.65 -1.13 17.74
C PRO A 318 -17.32 -0.29 16.51
N HIS A 319 -17.31 -0.93 15.34
CA HIS A 319 -17.20 -0.26 14.06
C HIS A 319 -18.31 0.78 13.94
N GLN A 320 -17.93 1.99 13.53
CA GLN A 320 -18.86 3.05 13.20
C GLN A 320 -18.87 3.17 11.69
N SER A 321 -20.06 3.11 11.09
CA SER A 321 -20.21 3.30 9.65
C SER A 321 -19.61 4.64 9.23
N ASN A 322 -18.78 4.62 8.20
CA ASN A 322 -18.19 5.83 7.64
C ASN A 322 -19.27 6.80 7.13
N ALA A 323 -18.88 8.07 6.93
CA ALA A 323 -19.73 9.07 6.31
C ALA A 323 -20.11 8.73 4.85
N TYR A 324 -19.33 7.83 4.22
CA TYR A 324 -19.52 7.35 2.86
C TYR A 324 -19.66 5.83 2.86
N THR A 325 -20.55 5.34 2.00
CA THR A 325 -20.66 3.92 1.66
C THR A 325 -19.47 3.46 0.81
N MET A 326 -19.19 2.15 0.79
CA MET A 326 -18.17 1.59 -0.10
C MET A 326 -18.37 2.00 -1.58
N ALA A 327 -19.61 2.01 -2.06
CA ALA A 327 -19.93 2.38 -3.44
C ALA A 327 -19.56 3.85 -3.74
N GLU A 328 -19.82 4.76 -2.81
CA GLU A 328 -19.45 6.18 -2.94
C GLU A 328 -17.93 6.37 -2.91
N ALA A 329 -17.23 5.66 -2.03
CA ALA A 329 -15.77 5.67 -1.97
C ALA A 329 -15.15 5.21 -3.30
N MET A 330 -15.67 4.14 -3.91
CA MET A 330 -15.15 3.66 -5.20
C MET A 330 -15.36 4.67 -6.35
N VAL A 331 -16.48 5.41 -6.37
CA VAL A 331 -16.70 6.48 -7.35
C VAL A 331 -15.69 7.61 -7.18
N ILE A 332 -15.32 7.93 -5.94
CA ILE A 332 -14.31 8.95 -5.64
C ILE A 332 -12.92 8.48 -6.12
N LEU A 333 -12.53 7.26 -5.78
CA LEU A 333 -11.24 6.67 -6.18
C LEU A 333 -11.09 6.58 -7.70
N GLU A 334 -12.14 6.19 -8.41
CA GLU A 334 -12.10 6.11 -9.88
C GLU A 334 -11.85 7.48 -10.52
N ARG A 335 -12.48 8.54 -10.00
CA ARG A 335 -12.23 9.92 -10.46
C ARG A 335 -10.83 10.38 -10.11
N MET A 336 -10.34 10.05 -8.92
CA MET A 336 -8.97 10.39 -8.48
C MET A 336 -7.93 9.74 -9.39
N ALA A 337 -8.17 8.51 -9.83
CA ALA A 337 -7.24 7.80 -10.71
C ALA A 337 -7.06 8.46 -12.09
N GLU A 338 -7.94 9.39 -12.51
CA GLU A 338 -7.83 10.08 -13.79
C GLU A 338 -6.80 11.21 -13.81
N THR A 339 -6.41 11.74 -12.64
CA THR A 339 -5.54 12.92 -12.55
C THR A 339 -4.38 12.75 -11.55
N PRO A 340 -3.20 13.35 -11.82
CA PRO A 340 -2.07 13.36 -10.88
C PRO A 340 -2.34 14.19 -9.61
N ASP A 341 -3.19 15.21 -9.72
CA ASP A 341 -3.48 16.17 -8.63
C ASP A 341 -4.42 15.60 -7.55
N SER A 342 -4.74 14.31 -7.64
CA SER A 342 -5.65 13.61 -6.73
C SER A 342 -5.03 13.21 -5.40
N THR A 343 -3.76 13.57 -5.14
CA THR A 343 -3.05 13.32 -3.88
C THR A 343 -3.52 14.18 -2.70
N ARG A 344 -4.55 15.01 -2.90
CA ARG A 344 -5.13 15.80 -1.82
C ARG A 344 -6.24 14.97 -1.18
N PRO A 345 -6.29 14.85 0.16
CA PRO A 345 -7.35 14.12 0.81
C PRO A 345 -8.67 14.77 0.41
N SER A 346 -9.51 14.03 -0.33
CA SER A 346 -10.89 14.43 -0.53
C SER A 346 -11.63 14.22 0.80
N MET A 347 -11.60 15.27 1.63
CA MET A 347 -12.35 15.48 2.87
C MET A 347 -12.04 14.61 4.09
#